data_AF-A0A2G2Y9U9-F1
#
_entry.id   AF-A0A2G2Y9U9-F1
#
_cell.length_a   1.000
_cell.length_b   1.000
_cell.length_c   1.000
_cell.angle_alpha   90.00
_cell.angle_beta   90.00
_cell.angle_gamma   90.00
#
_symmetry.space_group_name_H-M   'P 1'
#
loop_
_entity.id
_entity.type
_entity.pdbx_description
1 polymer ?
#
loop_
_entity_poly.entity_id
_entity_poly.type
_entity_poly.pdbx_seq_one_letter_code
_entity_poly.pdbx_strand_id
1 'polypeptide(L)'
;MREEGEAISKLGKLETLPQQVVRETLPIFSVRDELLQVVRENQVAPQPRHLALTAMNVAKRVSEEMESELGDKVGYAIRFEDVTGPSTVIKYMADVVARRRDFKVIVISDNLDGEKFSNFFVSVPIFCIPGRTFPVQISYSETPCEDYVEAAVKQAMTIHTTGAPGEILIFLTDQDEIEAACYALSEWMEQLISSINQPVPELLILPAYPQLPIDLRATIFQKTEDEARKCIVAINIIETSLNIDGIFHVIDTGYSKMKVYNPRTGVDALQVFPISRASADQRASLAGRTGQGTCYRLYTENAYENEMLQSTVPEIQRTNLEYVILFLKCLGIQNVLDFEFMDPPSQDNIVNSMYQLSVLGALNNAGDLTELGQKMVEFPLDTHLAKLLLMGEQFKCLNEVLTIVSMLSVPSVFFRPKDREEESDAAREIFVVPESDHLTLLNVKGLHKAREIRSQLLDILKKLEISLIKCCPNWDIVRKAICSAYFHNAAMLKGIGEYVHCRNKMPYNLHPTSALHELGDTPDYVVYHEVISMTKEYVQCVMAVEPHWLAKLGPMFFSV
;
A
#
# COMPACT_ATOMS: atom_id res chain seq x y z
N MET A 1 46.03 22.42 -14.42
CA MET A 1 46.29 21.63 -13.18
C MET A 1 46.34 22.51 -11.90
N ARG A 2 45.49 23.54 -11.75
CA ARG A 2 45.34 24.23 -10.45
C ARG A 2 43.96 24.86 -10.20
N GLU A 3 42.94 24.55 -11.02
CA GLU A 3 41.60 25.15 -10.96
C GLU A 3 40.47 24.13 -10.70
N GLU A 4 40.73 22.82 -10.82
CA GLU A 4 39.71 21.77 -10.57
C GLU A 4 39.46 21.49 -9.08
N GLY A 5 40.31 22.01 -8.18
CA GLY A 5 40.21 21.78 -6.73
C GLY A 5 39.20 22.66 -5.99
N GLU A 6 38.73 23.77 -6.55
CA GLU A 6 37.82 24.71 -5.87
C GLU A 6 36.33 24.40 -6.07
N ALA A 7 35.97 23.51 -6.98
CA ALA A 7 34.57 23.10 -7.17
C ALA A 7 34.07 22.18 -6.04
N ILE A 8 34.96 21.35 -5.49
CA ILE A 8 34.62 20.29 -4.52
C ILE A 8 34.33 20.86 -3.12
N SER A 9 34.94 21.99 -2.75
CA SER A 9 34.76 22.62 -1.42
C SER A 9 33.42 23.34 -1.22
N LYS A 10 32.56 23.41 -2.25
CA LYS A 10 31.25 24.09 -2.18
C LYS A 10 30.07 23.18 -1.84
N LEU A 11 30.18 21.86 -1.96
CA LEU A 11 29.09 20.95 -1.56
C LEU A 11 28.91 20.88 -0.02
N GLY A 12 29.97 21.10 0.76
CA GLY A 12 29.90 21.13 2.23
C GLY A 12 29.23 22.37 2.85
N LYS A 13 28.55 23.22 2.06
CA LYS A 13 27.89 24.46 2.54
C LYS A 13 26.40 24.55 2.18
N LEU A 14 25.77 23.41 1.91
CA LEU A 14 24.36 23.35 1.49
C LEU A 14 23.34 23.71 2.59
N GLU A 15 23.74 23.74 3.86
CA GLU A 15 22.84 24.03 5.00
C GLU A 15 22.54 25.52 5.23
N THR A 16 23.11 26.43 4.42
CA THR A 16 22.90 27.90 4.56
C THR A 16 22.61 28.62 3.24
N LEU A 17 22.19 27.89 2.20
CA LEU A 17 21.74 28.47 0.94
C LEU A 17 20.20 28.65 0.92
N PRO A 18 19.67 29.75 0.35
CA PRO A 18 18.23 29.87 0.10
C PRO A 18 17.72 28.69 -0.73
N GLN A 19 16.55 28.15 -0.40
CA GLN A 19 16.01 26.94 -1.05
C GLN A 19 15.93 27.07 -2.59
N GLN A 20 15.73 28.29 -3.11
CA GLN A 20 15.81 28.60 -4.54
C GLN A 20 17.14 28.18 -5.18
N VAL A 21 18.28 28.41 -4.53
CA VAL A 21 19.61 28.06 -5.07
C VAL A 21 19.77 26.53 -5.17
N VAL A 22 19.23 25.79 -4.19
CA VAL A 22 19.22 24.31 -4.22
C VAL A 22 18.36 23.80 -5.37
N ARG A 23 17.19 24.41 -5.60
CA ARG A 23 16.30 24.07 -6.73
C ARG A 23 16.98 24.25 -8.10
N GLU A 24 17.77 25.31 -8.28
CA GLU A 24 18.52 25.54 -9.52
C GLU A 24 19.57 24.47 -9.81
N THR A 25 20.04 23.75 -8.79
CA THR A 25 20.96 22.61 -8.98
C THR A 25 20.27 21.34 -9.48
N LEU A 26 18.94 21.22 -9.47
CA LEU A 26 18.25 19.97 -9.83
C LEU A 26 18.35 19.66 -11.35
N PRO A 27 18.41 18.37 -11.76
CA PRO A 27 18.54 18.00 -13.18
C PRO A 27 17.40 18.54 -14.07
N ILE A 28 16.17 18.58 -13.53
CA ILE A 28 15.01 19.14 -14.21
C ILE A 28 15.12 20.64 -14.50
N PHE A 29 15.92 21.38 -13.72
CA PHE A 29 16.10 22.82 -13.91
C PHE A 29 17.01 23.11 -15.11
N SER A 30 18.06 22.31 -15.35
CA SER A 30 18.92 22.44 -16.53
C SER A 30 18.20 22.22 -17.86
N VAL A 31 17.06 21.50 -17.86
CA VAL A 31 16.24 21.21 -19.05
C VAL A 31 14.88 21.95 -19.01
N ARG A 32 14.75 22.97 -18.15
CA ARG A 32 13.49 23.67 -17.88
C ARG A 32 12.88 24.30 -19.13
N ASP A 33 13.67 24.98 -19.95
CA ASP A 33 13.14 25.73 -21.09
C ASP A 33 12.70 24.82 -22.23
N GLU A 34 13.40 23.70 -22.44
CA GLU A 34 13.00 22.62 -23.35
C GLU A 34 11.70 21.96 -22.86
N LEU A 35 11.61 21.62 -21.58
CA LEU A 35 10.39 21.08 -20.97
C LEU A 35 9.20 22.06 -21.10
N LEU A 36 9.43 23.36 -20.87
CA LEU A 36 8.42 24.40 -21.06
C LEU A 36 8.00 24.54 -22.53
N GLN A 37 8.90 24.32 -23.49
CA GLN A 37 8.57 24.28 -24.90
C GLN A 37 7.67 23.08 -25.24
N VAL A 38 8.06 21.86 -24.80
CA VAL A 38 7.26 20.63 -24.98
C VAL A 38 5.86 20.80 -24.38
N VAL A 39 5.75 21.35 -23.16
CA VAL A 39 4.47 21.61 -22.47
C VAL A 39 3.66 22.72 -23.14
N ARG A 40 4.28 23.70 -23.82
CA ARG A 40 3.56 24.74 -24.58
C ARG A 40 2.99 24.20 -25.88
N GLU A 41 3.79 23.47 -26.64
CA GLU A 41 3.47 23.01 -27.99
C GLU A 41 2.50 21.81 -28.01
N ASN A 42 2.52 20.95 -26.99
CA ASN A 42 1.76 19.70 -26.98
C ASN A 42 0.56 19.68 -26.02
N GLN A 43 -0.40 18.82 -26.31
CA GLN A 43 -1.32 18.26 -25.32
C GLN A 43 -0.64 17.02 -24.72
N VAL A 44 -0.13 17.13 -23.51
CA VAL A 44 0.52 16.03 -22.78
C VAL A 44 -0.58 15.33 -21.91
N ALA A 45 -0.37 14.13 -21.33
CA ALA A 45 -1.28 13.48 -20.34
C ALA A 45 -0.52 12.85 -19.13
N PRO A 46 -1.10 12.52 -17.91
CA PRO A 46 -0.42 12.24 -16.62
C PRO A 46 -0.52 10.85 -15.98
N GLN A 47 0.08 10.80 -14.78
CA GLN A 47 0.19 9.71 -13.81
C GLN A 47 1.28 8.69 -14.19
N PRO A 48 1.97 8.02 -13.21
CA PRO A 48 1.31 7.37 -12.07
C PRO A 48 2.03 7.37 -10.69
N ARG A 49 1.26 6.90 -9.69
CA ARG A 49 1.62 5.98 -8.57
C ARG A 49 1.02 6.39 -7.23
N HIS A 50 0.32 5.42 -6.63
CA HIS A 50 -0.21 5.46 -5.27
C HIS A 50 0.91 5.67 -4.23
N LEU A 51 1.00 6.89 -3.68
CA LEU A 51 1.49 7.13 -2.32
C LEU A 51 0.88 8.44 -1.82
N ALA A 52 -0.17 8.32 -1.01
CA ALA A 52 -0.75 9.44 -0.26
C ALA A 52 0.35 10.22 0.49
N LEU A 53 1.28 9.47 1.12
CA LEU A 53 2.45 10.02 1.81
C LEU A 53 3.36 10.87 0.90
N THR A 54 3.55 10.47 -0.36
CA THR A 54 4.38 11.23 -1.32
C THR A 54 3.66 12.49 -1.77
N ALA A 55 2.35 12.42 -2.03
CA ALA A 55 1.55 13.61 -2.35
C ALA A 55 1.57 14.63 -1.20
N MET A 56 1.40 14.19 0.06
CA MET A 56 1.50 15.03 1.26
C MET A 56 2.89 15.67 1.42
N ASN A 57 3.95 14.85 1.36
CA ASN A 57 5.32 15.31 1.56
C ASN A 57 5.79 16.26 0.45
N VAL A 58 5.42 15.98 -0.81
CA VAL A 58 5.71 16.87 -1.94
C VAL A 58 4.89 18.15 -1.85
N ALA A 59 3.60 18.09 -1.51
CA ALA A 59 2.78 19.30 -1.33
C ALA A 59 3.33 20.20 -0.21
N LYS A 60 3.71 19.62 0.93
CA LYS A 60 4.35 20.33 2.04
C LYS A 60 5.70 20.94 1.64
N ARG A 61 6.54 20.18 0.95
CA ARG A 61 7.83 20.69 0.47
C ARG A 61 7.67 21.83 -0.54
N VAL A 62 6.70 21.73 -1.44
CA VAL A 62 6.41 22.78 -2.43
C VAL A 62 5.73 23.99 -1.79
N SER A 63 4.93 23.83 -0.72
CA SER A 63 4.42 24.96 0.04
C SER A 63 5.54 25.71 0.78
N GLU A 64 6.50 24.98 1.38
CA GLU A 64 7.73 25.55 1.97
C GLU A 64 8.56 26.31 0.91
N GLU A 65 8.83 25.69 -0.24
CA GLU A 65 9.60 26.31 -1.35
C GLU A 65 8.88 27.50 -2.03
N MET A 66 7.56 27.62 -1.85
CA MET A 66 6.75 28.74 -2.35
C MET A 66 6.43 29.80 -1.28
N GLU A 67 6.99 29.68 -0.07
CA GLU A 67 6.73 30.57 1.07
C GLU A 67 5.22 30.76 1.34
N SER A 68 4.47 29.65 1.26
CA SER A 68 3.01 29.60 1.38
C SER A 68 2.58 28.58 2.43
N GLU A 69 1.49 28.85 3.14
CA GLU A 69 0.88 27.84 4.01
C GLU A 69 0.24 26.72 3.17
N LEU A 70 0.33 25.49 3.68
CA LEU A 70 -0.25 24.30 3.07
C LEU A 70 -1.78 24.37 3.18
N GLY A 71 -2.47 24.35 2.04
CA GLY A 71 -3.91 24.60 1.92
C GLY A 71 -4.26 25.99 1.38
N ASP A 72 -3.32 26.95 1.33
CA ASP A 72 -3.49 28.21 0.61
C ASP A 72 -3.17 28.01 -0.89
N LYS A 73 -2.04 28.50 -1.42
CA LYS A 73 -1.70 28.37 -2.86
C LYS A 73 -1.36 26.95 -3.30
N VAL A 74 -0.84 26.13 -2.38
CA VAL A 74 -0.42 24.75 -2.62
C VAL A 74 -1.18 23.85 -1.66
N GLY A 75 -1.78 22.78 -2.16
CA GLY A 75 -2.51 21.83 -1.32
C GLY A 75 -2.65 20.46 -1.98
N TYR A 76 -3.29 19.52 -1.28
CA TYR A 76 -3.44 18.15 -1.75
C TYR A 76 -4.81 17.57 -1.40
N ALA A 77 -5.24 16.60 -2.19
CA ALA A 77 -6.38 15.74 -1.91
C ALA A 77 -6.02 14.27 -2.15
N ILE A 78 -6.15 13.49 -1.11
CA ILE A 78 -5.95 12.04 -1.07
C ILE A 78 -7.23 11.39 -0.51
N ARG A 79 -7.34 10.06 -0.64
CA ARG A 79 -8.49 9.32 -0.09
C ARG A 79 -8.56 9.55 1.42
N PHE A 80 -9.64 10.21 1.84
CA PHE A 80 -9.93 10.64 3.21
C PHE A 80 -9.11 11.81 3.79
N GLU A 81 -8.47 12.67 2.98
CA GLU A 81 -7.85 13.92 3.46
C GLU A 81 -7.77 14.94 2.31
N ASP A 82 -8.43 16.10 2.44
CA ASP A 82 -8.35 17.21 1.46
C ASP A 82 -7.95 18.50 2.19
N VAL A 83 -6.73 18.95 1.92
CA VAL A 83 -6.13 20.18 2.45
C VAL A 83 -6.00 21.16 1.29
N THR A 84 -7.14 21.74 0.88
CA THR A 84 -7.20 22.79 -0.15
C THR A 84 -8.23 23.86 0.15
N GLY A 85 -7.97 25.07 -0.34
CA GLY A 85 -8.82 26.24 -0.23
C GLY A 85 -9.20 26.83 -1.59
N PRO A 86 -10.07 27.85 -1.62
CA PRO A 86 -10.45 28.54 -2.86
C PRO A 86 -9.29 29.33 -3.51
N SER A 87 -8.18 29.52 -2.79
CA SER A 87 -6.93 30.13 -3.26
C SER A 87 -5.91 29.11 -3.82
N THR A 88 -6.21 27.80 -3.77
CA THR A 88 -5.26 26.76 -4.23
C THR A 88 -5.07 26.77 -5.73
N VAL A 89 -3.83 27.04 -6.15
CA VAL A 89 -3.36 27.08 -7.54
C VAL A 89 -2.73 25.75 -7.96
N ILE A 90 -1.99 25.11 -7.05
CA ILE A 90 -1.36 23.81 -7.26
C ILE A 90 -2.02 22.79 -6.34
N LYS A 91 -2.78 21.86 -6.92
CA LYS A 91 -3.45 20.78 -6.19
C LYS A 91 -2.87 19.42 -6.59
N TYR A 92 -2.23 18.74 -5.64
CA TYR A 92 -1.81 17.35 -5.79
C TYR A 92 -3.02 16.43 -5.55
N MET A 93 -3.47 15.68 -6.54
CA MET A 93 -4.66 14.83 -6.43
C MET A 93 -4.39 13.37 -6.78
N ALA A 94 -5.03 12.47 -6.05
CA ALA A 94 -5.48 11.22 -6.67
C ALA A 94 -6.72 11.51 -7.55
N ASP A 95 -6.65 11.11 -8.82
CA ASP A 95 -7.73 11.04 -9.81
C ASP A 95 -8.55 12.30 -10.12
N VAL A 96 -8.11 13.04 -11.16
CA VAL A 96 -8.97 13.89 -12.01
C VAL A 96 -8.40 13.91 -13.43
N VAL A 97 -9.20 13.55 -14.45
CA VAL A 97 -9.43 14.24 -15.76
C VAL A 97 -10.38 13.37 -16.60
N ALA A 98 -11.49 13.93 -17.08
CA ALA A 98 -12.33 13.25 -18.11
C ALA A 98 -13.20 14.16 -19.00
N ARG A 99 -13.47 15.43 -18.62
CA ARG A 99 -14.55 16.23 -19.25
C ARG A 99 -14.20 17.67 -19.63
N ARG A 100 -12.92 18.03 -19.74
CA ARG A 100 -12.46 19.41 -20.01
C ARG A 100 -11.37 19.46 -21.08
N ARG A 101 -11.60 20.25 -22.14
CA ARG A 101 -10.70 20.41 -23.31
C ARG A 101 -9.61 21.46 -23.11
N ASP A 102 -9.69 22.23 -22.02
CA ASP A 102 -8.68 23.20 -21.59
C ASP A 102 -7.59 22.60 -20.70
N PHE A 103 -7.70 21.30 -20.38
CA PHE A 103 -6.73 20.62 -19.53
C PHE A 103 -5.48 20.19 -20.32
N LYS A 104 -4.31 20.63 -19.83
CA LYS A 104 -3.01 19.99 -20.06
C LYS A 104 -2.62 19.19 -18.82
N VAL A 105 -2.03 18.05 -19.08
CA VAL A 105 -2.16 16.77 -18.35
C VAL A 105 -0.68 16.22 -18.55
N ILE A 106 0.10 15.68 -17.58
CA ILE A 106 1.59 15.43 -17.76
C ILE A 106 2.15 14.15 -17.08
N VAL A 107 2.70 13.17 -17.85
CA VAL A 107 3.12 11.81 -17.39
C VAL A 107 4.54 11.94 -16.93
N ILE A 108 4.76 11.57 -15.68
CA ILE A 108 6.08 11.44 -15.09
C ILE A 108 6.22 9.96 -14.73
N SER A 109 7.16 9.28 -15.38
CA SER A 109 7.53 7.90 -15.11
C SER A 109 8.94 7.88 -14.53
N ASP A 110 9.14 7.07 -13.49
CA ASP A 110 10.44 6.71 -12.92
C ASP A 110 11.10 5.51 -13.66
N ASN A 111 10.34 4.85 -14.55
CA ASN A 111 10.79 3.71 -15.35
C ASN A 111 10.94 4.05 -16.84
N LEU A 112 11.84 3.32 -17.50
CA LEU A 112 12.26 3.50 -18.90
C LEU A 112 11.21 3.13 -19.97
N ASP A 113 10.07 2.51 -19.59
CA ASP A 113 9.02 2.05 -20.51
C ASP A 113 8.16 3.21 -21.11
N GLY A 114 8.75 4.39 -21.33
CA GLY A 114 8.08 5.56 -21.90
C GLY A 114 7.49 5.32 -23.29
N GLU A 115 8.05 4.40 -24.08
CA GLU A 115 7.51 3.98 -25.38
C GLU A 115 6.12 3.35 -25.28
N LYS A 116 5.83 2.61 -24.21
CA LYS A 116 4.52 1.99 -23.99
C LYS A 116 3.44 3.05 -23.78
N PHE A 117 3.74 4.06 -22.96
CA PHE A 117 2.88 5.23 -22.76
C PHE A 117 2.74 6.04 -24.06
N SER A 118 3.83 6.25 -24.79
CA SER A 118 3.80 6.95 -26.07
C SER A 118 2.86 6.27 -27.06
N ASN A 119 3.02 4.97 -27.29
CA ASN A 119 2.19 4.20 -28.20
C ASN A 119 0.70 4.17 -27.78
N PHE A 120 0.42 4.01 -26.49
CA PHE A 120 -0.94 4.01 -25.96
C PHE A 120 -1.67 5.37 -26.17
N PHE A 121 -0.96 6.49 -25.96
CA PHE A 121 -1.53 7.83 -26.14
C PHE A 121 -1.39 8.38 -27.58
N VAL A 122 -1.24 7.52 -28.59
CA VAL A 122 -1.09 7.90 -30.02
C VAL A 122 0.21 8.66 -30.31
N SER A 123 1.33 8.02 -29.98
CA SER A 123 2.71 8.48 -30.23
C SER A 123 3.03 9.87 -29.65
N VAL A 124 2.64 10.13 -28.40
CA VAL A 124 3.01 11.38 -27.69
C VAL A 124 4.53 11.51 -27.51
N PRO A 125 5.08 12.73 -27.56
CA PRO A 125 6.52 12.96 -27.40
C PRO A 125 6.99 12.56 -25.99
N ILE A 126 8.07 11.78 -25.94
CA ILE A 126 8.75 11.39 -24.69
C ILE A 126 9.84 12.42 -24.39
N PHE A 127 9.85 12.99 -23.20
CA PHE A 127 10.92 13.86 -22.72
C PHE A 127 11.72 13.17 -21.61
N CYS A 128 12.95 12.74 -21.93
CA CYS A 128 13.82 12.08 -20.97
C CYS A 128 14.69 13.10 -20.24
N ILE A 129 14.56 13.18 -18.90
CA ILE A 129 15.44 14.00 -18.08
C ILE A 129 16.71 13.17 -17.80
N PRO A 130 17.92 13.63 -18.18
CA PRO A 130 19.14 12.88 -17.92
C PRO A 130 19.38 12.76 -16.41
N GLY A 131 19.50 11.52 -15.93
CA GLY A 131 19.81 11.23 -14.53
C GLY A 131 21.20 11.72 -14.13
N ARG A 132 21.36 12.04 -12.84
CA ARG A 132 22.66 12.35 -12.23
C ARG A 132 23.14 11.25 -11.27
N THR A 133 22.73 10.02 -11.51
CA THR A 133 23.25 8.86 -10.78
C THR A 133 24.71 8.63 -11.17
N PHE A 134 25.59 8.62 -10.18
CA PHE A 134 26.95 8.15 -10.30
C PHE A 134 26.96 6.65 -10.66
N PRO A 135 28.02 6.13 -11.30
CA PRO A 135 28.12 4.71 -11.61
C PRO A 135 28.09 3.87 -10.32
N VAL A 136 27.29 2.80 -10.34
CA VAL A 136 27.20 1.82 -9.25
C VAL A 136 27.89 0.54 -9.68
N GLN A 137 28.81 0.03 -8.86
CA GLN A 137 29.41 -1.28 -9.11
C GLN A 137 28.45 -2.38 -8.63
N ILE A 138 27.97 -3.20 -9.55
CA ILE A 138 27.08 -4.33 -9.26
C ILE A 138 27.93 -5.60 -9.07
N SER A 139 27.64 -6.34 -7.99
CA SER A 139 28.22 -7.65 -7.70
C SER A 139 27.10 -8.66 -7.50
N TYR A 140 27.17 -9.80 -8.18
CA TYR A 140 26.22 -10.91 -8.04
C TYR A 140 26.77 -12.01 -7.15
N SER A 141 25.89 -12.82 -6.56
CA SER A 141 26.30 -14.07 -5.90
C SER A 141 26.68 -15.12 -6.95
N GLU A 142 27.73 -15.92 -6.69
CA GLU A 142 28.12 -17.05 -7.55
C GLU A 142 27.09 -18.18 -7.51
N THR A 143 26.41 -18.36 -6.37
CA THR A 143 25.40 -19.41 -6.12
C THR A 143 24.11 -18.82 -5.59
N PRO A 144 22.93 -19.41 -5.89
CA PRO A 144 21.68 -19.02 -5.24
C PRO A 144 21.79 -19.14 -3.71
N CYS A 145 21.32 -18.13 -2.98
CA CYS A 145 21.25 -18.16 -1.52
C CYS A 145 19.94 -18.82 -1.06
N GLU A 146 20.02 -19.88 -0.25
CA GLU A 146 18.83 -20.52 0.35
C GLU A 146 18.23 -19.64 1.46
N ASP A 147 19.07 -19.16 2.39
CA ASP A 147 18.70 -18.14 3.38
C ASP A 147 19.26 -16.77 2.95
N TYR A 148 18.40 -15.96 2.34
CA TYR A 148 18.76 -14.61 1.90
C TYR A 148 18.83 -13.61 3.07
N VAL A 149 18.22 -13.89 4.22
CA VAL A 149 18.23 -13.01 5.40
C VAL A 149 19.59 -13.12 6.09
N GLU A 150 20.04 -14.34 6.38
CA GLU A 150 21.36 -14.59 6.96
C GLU A 150 22.48 -14.15 6.02
N ALA A 151 22.34 -14.39 4.70
CA ALA A 151 23.28 -13.90 3.70
C ALA A 151 23.36 -12.35 3.66
N ALA A 152 22.24 -11.64 3.80
CA ALA A 152 22.22 -10.19 3.87
C ALA A 152 22.91 -9.64 5.13
N VAL A 153 22.69 -10.27 6.28
CA VAL A 153 23.38 -9.94 7.54
C VAL A 153 24.89 -10.14 7.42
N LYS A 154 25.33 -11.31 6.91
CA LYS A 154 26.75 -11.60 6.65
C LYS A 154 27.38 -10.58 5.69
N GLN A 155 26.67 -10.20 4.63
CA GLN A 155 27.17 -9.23 3.66
C GLN A 155 27.26 -7.81 4.26
N ALA A 156 26.26 -7.38 5.02
CA ALA A 156 26.27 -6.07 5.68
C ALA A 156 27.43 -5.92 6.68
N MET A 157 27.69 -6.96 7.48
CA MET A 157 28.78 -6.96 8.45
C MET A 157 30.16 -7.06 7.76
N THR A 158 30.25 -7.76 6.63
CA THR A 158 31.44 -7.73 5.75
C THR A 158 31.73 -6.31 5.25
N ILE A 159 30.70 -5.59 4.76
CA ILE A 159 30.82 -4.19 4.31
C ILE A 159 31.16 -3.25 5.47
N HIS A 160 30.59 -3.46 6.66
CA HIS A 160 30.88 -2.64 7.83
C HIS A 160 32.33 -2.77 8.30
N THR A 161 32.87 -3.99 8.32
CA THR A 161 34.23 -4.28 8.82
C THR A 161 35.34 -4.03 7.79
N THR A 162 35.08 -4.22 6.49
CA THR A 162 36.11 -4.14 5.43
C THR A 162 35.82 -3.14 4.32
N GLY A 163 34.59 -2.67 4.22
CA GLY A 163 34.12 -1.80 3.15
C GLY A 163 34.36 -0.31 3.40
N ALA A 164 34.33 0.44 2.30
CA ALA A 164 34.43 1.90 2.27
C ALA A 164 33.42 2.58 3.24
N PRO A 165 33.67 3.83 3.67
CA PRO A 165 32.71 4.60 4.44
C PRO A 165 31.46 4.89 3.60
N GLY A 166 30.28 4.76 4.24
CA GLY A 166 28.99 4.99 3.61
C GLY A 166 27.89 4.18 4.29
N GLU A 167 26.65 4.67 4.20
CA GLU A 167 25.50 4.01 4.81
C GLU A 167 25.08 2.77 4.00
N ILE A 168 24.56 1.78 4.71
CA ILE A 168 24.12 0.49 4.16
C ILE A 168 22.58 0.47 4.11
N LEU A 169 22.02 0.03 2.99
CA LEU A 169 20.59 -0.24 2.83
C LEU A 169 20.38 -1.71 2.42
N ILE A 170 19.63 -2.46 3.22
CA ILE A 170 19.25 -3.85 2.97
C ILE A 170 17.77 -3.92 2.57
N PHE A 171 17.46 -4.62 1.48
CA PHE A 171 16.09 -4.94 1.10
C PHE A 171 15.67 -6.33 1.58
N LEU A 172 14.62 -6.40 2.40
CA LEU A 172 13.92 -7.62 2.84
C LEU A 172 12.44 -7.57 2.48
N THR A 173 11.69 -8.65 2.72
CA THR A 173 10.31 -8.81 2.20
C THR A 173 9.24 -8.45 3.22
N ASP A 174 9.46 -8.67 4.51
CA ASP A 174 8.50 -8.34 5.56
C ASP A 174 9.10 -7.90 6.91
N GLN A 175 8.22 -7.61 7.87
CA GLN A 175 8.59 -7.11 9.19
C GLN A 175 9.31 -8.14 10.04
N ASP A 176 8.94 -9.42 9.95
CA ASP A 176 9.53 -10.48 10.77
C ASP A 176 10.98 -10.74 10.35
N GLU A 177 11.23 -10.76 9.03
CA GLU A 177 12.59 -10.80 8.47
C GLU A 177 13.43 -9.58 8.87
N ILE A 178 12.84 -8.37 8.84
CA ILE A 178 13.52 -7.14 9.24
C ILE A 178 13.91 -7.17 10.72
N GLU A 179 12.99 -7.56 11.61
CA GLU A 179 13.26 -7.62 13.05
C GLU A 179 14.30 -8.70 13.37
N ALA A 180 14.22 -9.87 12.73
CA ALA A 180 15.22 -10.93 12.84
C ALA A 180 16.61 -10.49 12.35
N ALA A 181 16.69 -9.80 11.19
CA ALA A 181 17.94 -9.29 10.66
C ALA A 181 18.55 -8.19 11.56
N CYS A 182 17.72 -7.27 12.08
CA CYS A 182 18.16 -6.25 13.04
C CYS A 182 18.70 -6.85 14.33
N TYR A 183 18.06 -7.91 14.84
CA TYR A 183 18.53 -8.65 16.01
C TYR A 183 19.88 -9.33 15.73
N ALA A 184 19.99 -10.08 14.62
CA ALA A 184 21.22 -10.77 14.24
C ALA A 184 22.40 -9.81 13.98
N LEU A 185 22.15 -8.65 13.36
CA LEU A 185 23.14 -7.58 13.20
C LEU A 185 23.63 -7.04 14.55
N SER A 186 22.72 -6.84 15.51
CA SER A 186 23.06 -6.36 16.85
C SER A 186 23.90 -7.39 17.62
N GLU A 187 23.48 -8.66 17.59
CA GLU A 187 24.20 -9.77 18.25
C GLU A 187 25.63 -9.93 17.69
N TRP A 188 25.79 -9.90 16.35
CA TRP A 188 27.12 -9.92 15.73
C TRP A 188 27.96 -8.70 16.11
N MET A 189 27.37 -7.52 16.26
CA MET A 189 28.10 -6.33 16.68
C MET A 189 28.62 -6.45 18.13
N GLU A 190 27.80 -6.96 19.05
CA GLU A 190 28.23 -7.26 20.43
C GLU A 190 29.37 -8.30 20.46
N GLN A 191 29.30 -9.34 19.62
CA GLN A 191 30.36 -10.35 19.48
C GLN A 191 31.66 -9.75 18.90
N LEU A 192 31.58 -8.84 17.93
CA LEU A 192 32.75 -8.15 17.36
C LEU A 192 33.41 -7.22 18.39
N ILE A 193 32.63 -6.41 19.11
CA ILE A 193 33.12 -5.54 20.20
C ILE A 193 33.80 -6.39 21.30
N SER A 194 33.27 -7.57 21.59
CA SER A 194 33.83 -8.48 22.60
C SER A 194 35.09 -9.23 22.16
N SER A 195 35.34 -9.36 20.86
CA SER A 195 36.44 -10.18 20.31
C SER A 195 37.60 -9.37 19.72
N ILE A 196 37.36 -8.13 19.31
CA ILE A 196 38.35 -7.28 18.62
C ILE A 196 38.81 -6.14 19.54
N ASN A 197 40.09 -6.14 19.92
CA ASN A 197 40.75 -5.09 20.71
C ASN A 197 41.03 -3.79 19.91
N GLN A 198 40.26 -3.49 18.87
CA GLN A 198 40.36 -2.28 18.05
C GLN A 198 39.01 -1.55 18.03
N PRO A 199 39.00 -0.21 17.93
CA PRO A 199 37.75 0.53 17.81
C PRO A 199 37.11 0.23 16.45
N VAL A 200 36.02 -0.55 16.48
CA VAL A 200 35.10 -0.69 15.34
C VAL A 200 34.14 0.49 15.38
N PRO A 201 33.85 1.17 14.25
CA PRO A 201 32.85 2.23 14.18
C PRO A 201 31.48 1.76 14.69
N GLU A 202 30.70 2.62 15.34
CA GLU A 202 29.36 2.24 15.80
C GLU A 202 28.43 1.94 14.60
N LEU A 203 27.59 0.91 14.70
CA LEU A 203 26.63 0.51 13.68
C LEU A 203 25.20 0.82 14.13
N LEU A 204 24.64 1.92 13.64
CA LEU A 204 23.26 2.33 13.94
C LEU A 204 22.28 1.54 13.05
N ILE A 205 21.65 0.51 13.61
CA ILE A 205 20.71 -0.38 12.92
C ILE A 205 19.29 0.19 13.01
N LEU A 206 18.64 0.46 11.86
CA LEU A 206 17.29 1.04 11.80
C LEU A 206 16.34 0.20 10.93
N PRO A 207 15.25 -0.37 11.49
CA PRO A 207 14.21 -1.02 10.71
C PRO A 207 13.30 -0.01 10.00
N ALA A 208 12.84 -0.33 8.79
CA ALA A 208 12.01 0.56 7.97
C ALA A 208 10.81 -0.17 7.34
N TYR A 209 9.70 -0.17 8.06
CA TYR A 209 8.41 -0.75 7.63
C TYR A 209 7.22 0.17 7.96
N PRO A 210 6.02 -0.03 7.37
CA PRO A 210 4.94 0.97 7.39
C PRO A 210 4.34 1.27 8.77
N GLN A 211 4.43 0.32 9.71
CA GLN A 211 3.88 0.40 11.07
C GLN A 211 4.83 1.07 12.08
N LEU A 212 6.05 1.43 11.67
CA LEU A 212 7.06 2.01 12.55
C LEU A 212 6.59 3.35 13.18
N PRO A 213 6.85 3.57 14.50
CA PRO A 213 6.58 4.85 15.16
C PRO A 213 7.19 6.06 14.43
N ILE A 214 6.49 7.20 14.48
CA ILE A 214 6.86 8.41 13.73
C ILE A 214 8.28 8.91 14.09
N ASP A 215 8.65 8.84 15.37
CA ASP A 215 9.95 9.31 15.85
C ASP A 215 11.11 8.47 15.29
N LEU A 216 10.97 7.14 15.33
CA LEU A 216 11.93 6.19 14.72
C LEU A 216 11.94 6.27 13.19
N ARG A 217 10.84 6.72 12.58
CA ARG A 217 10.79 6.96 11.14
C ARG A 217 11.51 8.25 10.74
N ALA A 218 11.58 9.24 11.63
CA ALA A 218 12.30 10.48 11.40
C ALA A 218 13.83 10.30 11.45
N THR A 219 14.34 9.46 12.35
CA THR A 219 15.79 9.17 12.47
C THR A 219 16.38 8.50 11.24
N ILE A 220 15.59 7.74 10.46
CA ILE A 220 16.03 7.15 9.17
C ILE A 220 16.57 8.23 8.20
N PHE A 221 15.92 9.39 8.17
CA PHE A 221 16.24 10.52 7.29
C PHE A 221 17.26 11.50 7.89
N GLN A 222 17.68 11.31 9.14
CA GLN A 222 18.72 12.12 9.75
C GLN A 222 20.10 11.64 9.30
N LYS A 223 21.02 12.58 9.09
CA LYS A 223 22.43 12.25 8.82
C LYS A 223 23.08 11.70 10.09
N THR A 224 23.90 10.68 9.90
CA THR A 224 24.68 10.05 10.96
C THR A 224 25.87 10.96 11.35
N GLU A 225 26.29 10.94 12.63
CA GLU A 225 27.49 11.66 13.07
C GLU A 225 28.76 11.01 12.50
N ASP A 226 29.83 11.80 12.29
CA ASP A 226 30.99 11.47 11.42
C ASP A 226 31.77 10.18 11.77
N GLU A 227 31.54 9.55 12.92
CA GLU A 227 32.20 8.30 13.35
C GLU A 227 31.30 7.04 13.32
N ALA A 228 30.00 7.17 13.06
CA ALA A 228 29.05 6.05 13.08
C ALA A 228 28.51 5.71 11.67
N ARG A 229 28.31 4.42 11.39
CA ARG A 229 27.71 3.92 10.15
C ARG A 229 26.25 3.55 10.39
N LYS A 230 25.33 4.08 9.61
CA LYS A 230 23.91 3.68 9.63
C LYS A 230 23.66 2.49 8.70
N CYS A 231 22.88 1.53 9.18
CA CYS A 231 22.40 0.36 8.44
C CYS A 231 20.87 0.35 8.47
N ILE A 232 20.24 0.59 7.34
CA ILE A 232 18.78 0.63 7.20
C ILE A 232 18.31 -0.71 6.65
N VAL A 233 17.38 -1.36 7.34
CA VAL A 233 16.81 -2.65 6.93
C VAL A 233 15.34 -2.44 6.55
N ALA A 234 15.00 -2.59 5.27
CA ALA A 234 13.79 -2.02 4.70
C ALA A 234 13.03 -2.96 3.76
N ILE A 235 11.71 -2.74 3.66
CA ILE A 235 10.93 -3.23 2.52
C ILE A 235 10.99 -2.24 1.34
N ASN A 236 10.34 -2.58 0.22
CA ASN A 236 10.24 -1.80 -1.02
C ASN A 236 9.64 -0.37 -0.89
N ILE A 237 9.23 0.10 0.30
CA ILE A 237 8.82 1.51 0.51
C ILE A 237 9.96 2.51 0.24
N ILE A 238 11.22 2.08 0.36
CA ILE A 238 12.39 2.95 0.13
C ILE A 238 12.77 3.01 -1.36
N GLU A 239 12.36 2.04 -2.18
CA GLU A 239 12.74 1.88 -3.59
C GLU A 239 12.56 3.17 -4.42
N THR A 240 11.42 3.84 -4.25
CA THR A 240 11.11 5.13 -4.90
C THR A 240 11.26 6.34 -3.97
N SER A 241 11.67 6.14 -2.71
CA SER A 241 11.82 7.23 -1.73
C SER A 241 13.05 8.07 -2.06
N LEU A 242 12.83 9.31 -2.52
CA LEU A 242 13.87 10.22 -3.00
C LEU A 242 14.80 10.80 -1.92
N ASN A 243 14.50 10.63 -0.63
CA ASN A 243 14.98 11.50 0.46
C ASN A 243 16.04 10.88 1.39
N ILE A 244 16.66 9.74 1.05
CA ILE A 244 17.74 9.16 1.86
C ILE A 244 19.08 9.41 1.16
N ASP A 245 19.76 10.45 1.62
CA ASP A 245 21.12 10.80 1.22
C ASP A 245 22.14 9.99 2.04
N GLY A 246 23.28 9.63 1.44
CA GLY A 246 24.39 8.96 2.15
C GLY A 246 24.44 7.44 2.02
N ILE A 247 23.47 6.81 1.34
CA ILE A 247 23.55 5.39 0.97
C ILE A 247 24.61 5.22 -0.12
N PHE A 248 25.65 4.44 0.18
CA PHE A 248 26.67 4.01 -0.80
C PHE A 248 26.66 2.51 -1.02
N HIS A 249 26.02 1.73 -0.14
CA HIS A 249 26.03 0.28 -0.19
C HIS A 249 24.59 -0.25 -0.15
N VAL A 250 24.15 -0.87 -1.24
CA VAL A 250 22.85 -1.55 -1.31
C VAL A 250 23.06 -3.05 -1.28
N ILE A 251 22.29 -3.76 -0.45
CA ILE A 251 22.16 -5.21 -0.46
C ILE A 251 20.75 -5.54 -0.92
N ASP A 252 20.65 -6.21 -2.06
CA ASP A 252 19.39 -6.61 -2.68
C ASP A 252 19.23 -8.13 -2.64
N THR A 253 18.25 -8.60 -1.87
CA THR A 253 17.88 -10.02 -1.78
C THR A 253 17.12 -10.51 -3.02
N GLY A 254 16.62 -9.61 -3.87
CA GLY A 254 15.89 -9.98 -5.09
C GLY A 254 14.43 -10.32 -4.89
N TYR A 255 13.87 -10.15 -3.68
CA TYR A 255 12.49 -10.48 -3.37
C TYR A 255 11.64 -9.25 -2.95
N SER A 256 10.32 -9.39 -3.08
CA SER A 256 9.32 -8.46 -2.53
C SER A 256 7.99 -9.16 -2.25
N LYS A 257 7.23 -8.69 -1.26
CA LYS A 257 5.89 -9.19 -0.96
C LYS A 257 4.86 -8.42 -1.77
N MET A 258 4.05 -9.11 -2.57
CA MET A 258 3.05 -8.51 -3.46
C MET A 258 1.65 -9.05 -3.14
N LYS A 259 0.64 -8.17 -3.21
CA LYS A 259 -0.76 -8.56 -3.16
C LYS A 259 -1.19 -9.14 -4.51
N VAL A 260 -1.71 -10.36 -4.49
CA VAL A 260 -2.20 -11.11 -5.65
C VAL A 260 -3.61 -11.63 -5.36
N TYR A 261 -4.56 -11.24 -6.20
CA TYR A 261 -5.92 -11.73 -6.20
C TYR A 261 -6.06 -13.02 -7.02
N ASN A 262 -6.78 -14.01 -6.50
CA ASN A 262 -7.13 -15.23 -7.22
C ASN A 262 -8.62 -15.21 -7.60
N PRO A 263 -8.99 -14.96 -8.87
CA PRO A 263 -10.39 -14.86 -9.30
C PRO A 263 -11.24 -16.11 -9.09
N ARG A 264 -10.63 -17.30 -8.95
CA ARG A 264 -11.37 -18.56 -8.76
C ARG A 264 -11.74 -18.81 -7.30
N THR A 265 -10.91 -18.39 -6.36
CA THR A 265 -11.21 -18.49 -4.92
C THR A 265 -11.89 -17.24 -4.39
N GLY A 266 -11.71 -16.09 -5.06
CA GLY A 266 -12.15 -14.77 -4.59
C GLY A 266 -11.26 -14.19 -3.47
N VAL A 267 -10.08 -14.78 -3.26
CA VAL A 267 -9.19 -14.48 -2.13
C VAL A 267 -8.03 -13.59 -2.59
N ASP A 268 -7.71 -12.60 -1.77
CA ASP A 268 -6.48 -11.84 -1.83
C ASP A 268 -5.38 -12.54 -1.01
N ALA A 269 -4.22 -12.77 -1.62
CA ALA A 269 -3.05 -13.35 -0.96
C ALA A 269 -1.87 -12.37 -0.96
N LEU A 270 -1.09 -12.36 0.13
CA LEU A 270 0.22 -11.69 0.18
C LEU A 270 1.30 -12.75 0.02
N GLN A 271 1.90 -12.81 -1.16
CA GLN A 271 2.92 -13.78 -1.52
C GLN A 271 4.25 -13.09 -1.82
N VAL A 272 5.36 -13.78 -1.52
CA VAL A 272 6.71 -13.32 -1.87
C VAL A 272 7.00 -13.72 -3.31
N PHE A 273 7.44 -12.74 -4.11
CA PHE A 273 7.86 -12.94 -5.50
C PHE A 273 9.26 -12.40 -5.73
N PRO A 274 10.03 -12.98 -6.67
CA PRO A 274 11.19 -12.32 -7.25
C PRO A 274 10.79 -10.95 -7.81
N ILE A 275 11.67 -9.96 -7.65
CA ILE A 275 11.48 -8.63 -8.22
C ILE A 275 11.65 -8.63 -9.74
N SER A 276 11.19 -7.56 -10.39
CA SER A 276 11.53 -7.30 -11.78
C SER A 276 12.94 -6.71 -11.90
N ARG A 277 13.56 -6.85 -13.08
CA ARG A 277 14.84 -6.19 -13.39
C ARG A 277 14.76 -4.68 -13.21
N ALA A 278 13.67 -4.04 -13.66
CA ALA A 278 13.42 -2.62 -13.40
C ALA A 278 13.45 -2.27 -11.90
N SER A 279 12.86 -3.10 -11.03
CA SER A 279 12.90 -2.92 -9.58
C SER A 279 14.31 -3.14 -9.01
N ALA A 280 15.02 -4.18 -9.44
CA ALA A 280 16.41 -4.45 -9.08
C ALA A 280 17.36 -3.30 -9.47
N ASP A 281 17.10 -2.64 -10.61
CA ASP A 281 17.87 -1.50 -11.10
C ASP A 281 17.49 -0.21 -10.35
N GLN A 282 16.21 0.00 -10.01
CA GLN A 282 15.79 1.07 -9.10
C GLN A 282 16.46 0.94 -7.73
N ARG A 283 16.48 -0.27 -7.13
CA ARG A 283 17.20 -0.56 -5.88
C ARG A 283 18.69 -0.27 -5.99
N ALA A 284 19.35 -0.75 -7.04
CA ALA A 284 20.77 -0.48 -7.27
C ALA A 284 21.08 1.02 -7.41
N SER A 285 20.20 1.79 -8.06
CA SER A 285 20.37 3.23 -8.29
C SER A 285 20.48 4.06 -6.99
N LEU A 286 19.96 3.55 -5.87
CA LEU A 286 20.02 4.23 -4.57
C LEU A 286 21.46 4.45 -4.09
N ALA A 287 22.35 3.48 -4.33
CA ALA A 287 23.78 3.59 -4.02
C ALA A 287 24.50 4.66 -4.86
N GLY A 288 23.93 5.04 -6.01
CA GLY A 288 24.52 5.98 -6.96
C GLY A 288 24.05 7.42 -6.82
N ARG A 289 23.25 7.77 -5.79
CA ARG A 289 22.65 9.11 -5.65
C ARG A 289 23.64 10.17 -5.17
N THR A 290 24.46 9.85 -4.18
CA THR A 290 25.39 10.80 -3.54
C THR A 290 26.81 10.73 -4.11
N GLY A 291 27.24 9.56 -4.59
CA GLY A 291 28.55 9.32 -5.19
C GLY A 291 28.65 7.91 -5.77
N GLN A 292 29.87 7.48 -6.13
CA GLN A 292 30.10 6.11 -6.63
C GLN A 292 29.84 5.10 -5.51
N GLY A 293 28.81 4.26 -5.69
CA GLY A 293 28.40 3.24 -4.72
C GLY A 293 28.56 1.81 -5.22
N THR A 294 28.19 0.86 -4.38
CA THR A 294 28.16 -0.58 -4.70
C THR A 294 26.79 -1.20 -4.40
N CYS A 295 26.38 -2.15 -5.23
CA CYS A 295 25.16 -2.93 -5.06
C CYS A 295 25.51 -4.43 -5.06
N TYR A 296 25.17 -5.12 -3.98
CA TYR A 296 25.37 -6.55 -3.82
C TYR A 296 24.03 -7.25 -4.01
N ARG A 297 23.88 -7.97 -5.12
CA ARG A 297 22.72 -8.78 -5.48
C ARG A 297 22.94 -10.20 -4.97
N LEU A 298 22.13 -10.66 -4.00
CA LEU A 298 22.28 -11.98 -3.38
C LEU A 298 21.65 -13.12 -4.22
N TYR A 299 21.68 -12.94 -5.53
CA TYR A 299 21.18 -13.83 -6.56
C TYR A 299 22.19 -13.83 -7.73
N THR A 300 22.12 -14.87 -8.56
CA THR A 300 23.07 -15.03 -9.67
C THR A 300 22.74 -14.10 -10.83
N GLU A 301 23.75 -13.78 -11.64
CA GLU A 301 23.57 -13.02 -12.88
C GLU A 301 22.59 -13.74 -13.84
N ASN A 302 22.64 -15.09 -13.89
CA ASN A 302 21.66 -15.89 -14.63
C ASN A 302 20.22 -15.66 -14.15
N ALA A 303 19.98 -15.63 -12.84
CA ALA A 303 18.64 -15.40 -12.30
C ALA A 303 18.14 -13.99 -12.66
N TYR A 304 19.01 -12.98 -12.59
CA TYR A 304 18.70 -11.63 -13.03
C TYR A 304 18.31 -11.58 -14.52
N GLU A 305 19.09 -12.20 -15.41
CA GLU A 305 18.84 -12.09 -16.86
C GLU A 305 17.68 -12.97 -17.36
N ASN A 306 17.57 -14.21 -16.85
CA ASN A 306 16.73 -15.27 -17.43
C ASN A 306 15.52 -15.64 -16.57
N GLU A 307 15.52 -15.36 -15.27
CA GLU A 307 14.42 -15.74 -14.35
C GLU A 307 13.57 -14.53 -13.92
N MET A 308 14.16 -13.33 -13.79
CA MET A 308 13.45 -12.10 -13.42
C MET A 308 12.72 -11.44 -14.60
N LEU A 309 11.47 -11.05 -14.37
CA LEU A 309 10.65 -10.29 -15.32
C LEU A 309 11.30 -8.93 -15.63
N GLN A 310 11.14 -8.42 -16.86
CA GLN A 310 11.71 -7.12 -17.24
C GLN A 310 11.12 -5.96 -16.41
N SER A 311 9.80 -5.90 -16.30
CA SER A 311 9.06 -4.91 -15.51
C SER A 311 8.03 -5.58 -14.60
N THR A 312 7.64 -4.89 -13.53
CA THR A 312 6.73 -5.41 -12.50
C THR A 312 5.31 -5.55 -13.04
N VAL A 313 4.64 -6.67 -12.72
CA VAL A 313 3.26 -6.96 -13.16
C VAL A 313 2.31 -5.82 -12.71
N PRO A 314 1.58 -5.18 -13.66
CA PRO A 314 0.65 -4.09 -13.38
C PRO A 314 -0.41 -4.45 -12.33
N GLU A 315 -0.77 -3.47 -11.49
CA GLU A 315 -1.71 -3.69 -10.39
C GLU A 315 -3.08 -4.20 -10.86
N ILE A 316 -3.60 -3.65 -11.96
CA ILE A 316 -4.87 -4.05 -12.59
C ILE A 316 -4.93 -5.56 -12.92
N GLN A 317 -3.80 -6.21 -13.18
CA GLN A 317 -3.76 -7.65 -13.51
C GLN A 317 -3.73 -8.56 -12.27
N ARG A 318 -3.49 -8.00 -11.07
CA ARG A 318 -3.25 -8.76 -9.83
C ARG A 318 -4.14 -8.36 -8.65
N THR A 319 -5.16 -7.53 -8.84
CA THR A 319 -6.13 -7.11 -7.81
C THR A 319 -7.58 -7.44 -8.19
N ASN A 320 -8.48 -7.34 -7.21
CA ASN A 320 -9.93 -7.42 -7.45
C ASN A 320 -10.41 -6.19 -8.24
N LEU A 321 -11.20 -6.40 -9.29
CA LEU A 321 -11.65 -5.36 -10.23
C LEU A 321 -13.03 -4.81 -9.93
N GLU A 322 -13.74 -5.29 -8.91
CA GLU A 322 -15.11 -4.89 -8.57
C GLU A 322 -15.31 -3.36 -8.55
N TYR A 323 -14.49 -2.62 -7.80
CA TYR A 323 -14.60 -1.15 -7.75
C TYR A 323 -14.29 -0.49 -9.10
N VAL A 324 -13.26 -0.97 -9.81
CA VAL A 324 -12.87 -0.43 -11.13
C VAL A 324 -14.00 -0.61 -12.14
N ILE A 325 -14.61 -1.79 -12.18
CA ILE A 325 -15.71 -2.11 -13.10
C ILE A 325 -16.96 -1.29 -12.77
N LEU A 326 -17.29 -1.16 -11.48
CA LEU A 326 -18.40 -0.33 -11.02
C LEU A 326 -18.20 1.14 -11.43
N PHE A 327 -16.98 1.66 -11.31
CA PHE A 327 -16.61 3.01 -11.73
C PHE A 327 -16.67 3.20 -13.26
N LEU A 328 -16.11 2.27 -14.04
CA LEU A 328 -16.20 2.30 -15.52
C LEU A 328 -17.67 2.27 -15.99
N LYS A 329 -18.52 1.47 -15.34
CA LYS A 329 -19.98 1.44 -15.59
C LYS A 329 -20.65 2.78 -15.25
N CYS A 330 -20.26 3.43 -14.14
CA CYS A 330 -20.74 4.77 -13.79
C CYS A 330 -20.28 5.85 -14.78
N LEU A 331 -19.11 5.70 -15.41
CA LEU A 331 -18.65 6.58 -16.49
C LEU A 331 -19.44 6.39 -17.80
N GLY A 332 -20.28 5.35 -17.90
CA GLY A 332 -21.13 5.04 -19.05
C GLY A 332 -20.55 3.99 -20.01
N ILE A 333 -19.47 3.30 -19.62
CA ILE A 333 -18.83 2.27 -20.46
C ILE A 333 -19.67 0.99 -20.42
N GLN A 334 -20.28 0.65 -21.57
CA GLN A 334 -21.23 -0.44 -21.66
C GLN A 334 -20.55 -1.81 -21.76
N ASN A 335 -19.57 -1.97 -22.66
CA ASN A 335 -18.76 -3.18 -22.70
C ASN A 335 -17.39 -2.91 -22.06
N VAL A 336 -17.14 -3.54 -20.91
CA VAL A 336 -15.85 -3.45 -20.20
C VAL A 336 -14.80 -4.37 -20.84
N LEU A 337 -15.22 -5.41 -21.57
CA LEU A 337 -14.29 -6.30 -22.29
C LEU A 337 -13.65 -5.64 -23.51
N ASP A 338 -14.33 -4.64 -24.10
CA ASP A 338 -13.82 -3.85 -25.23
C ASP A 338 -13.09 -2.58 -24.77
N PHE A 339 -12.92 -2.36 -23.45
CA PHE A 339 -12.24 -1.16 -22.95
C PHE A 339 -10.73 -1.26 -23.19
N GLU A 340 -10.16 -0.21 -23.80
CA GLU A 340 -8.75 -0.11 -24.15
C GLU A 340 -7.87 0.14 -22.92
N PHE A 341 -7.65 -0.91 -22.12
CA PHE A 341 -6.63 -0.91 -21.08
C PHE A 341 -5.22 -0.95 -21.69
N MET A 342 -4.28 -0.16 -21.16
CA MET A 342 -2.85 -0.26 -21.51
C MET A 342 -2.26 -1.64 -21.16
N ASP A 343 -2.74 -2.22 -20.05
CA ASP A 343 -2.44 -3.56 -19.59
C ASP A 343 -3.77 -4.25 -19.25
N PRO A 344 -4.39 -4.99 -20.19
CA PRO A 344 -5.68 -5.61 -19.94
C PRO A 344 -5.57 -6.67 -18.84
N PRO A 345 -6.50 -6.69 -17.86
CA PRO A 345 -6.62 -7.80 -16.94
C PRO A 345 -7.18 -9.05 -17.63
N SER A 346 -7.08 -10.21 -16.98
CA SER A 346 -7.67 -11.44 -17.51
C SER A 346 -9.19 -11.32 -17.61
N GLN A 347 -9.76 -11.85 -18.69
CA GLN A 347 -11.21 -11.85 -18.91
C GLN A 347 -11.96 -12.56 -17.78
N ASP A 348 -11.38 -13.63 -17.22
CA ASP A 348 -11.89 -14.34 -16.05
C ASP A 348 -12.05 -13.41 -14.83
N ASN A 349 -11.09 -12.50 -14.58
CA ASN A 349 -11.17 -11.55 -13.48
C ASN A 349 -12.28 -10.50 -13.72
N ILE A 350 -12.39 -9.98 -14.95
CA ILE A 350 -13.47 -9.05 -15.35
C ILE A 350 -14.85 -9.71 -15.17
N VAL A 351 -15.02 -10.93 -15.69
CA VAL A 351 -16.28 -11.67 -15.63
C VAL A 351 -16.65 -12.07 -14.20
N ASN A 352 -15.69 -12.53 -13.39
CA ASN A 352 -15.95 -12.83 -11.98
C ASN A 352 -16.34 -11.56 -11.20
N SER A 353 -15.62 -10.45 -11.37
CA SER A 353 -15.93 -9.18 -10.68
C SER A 353 -17.28 -8.60 -11.12
N MET A 354 -17.63 -8.65 -12.41
CA MET A 354 -18.98 -8.34 -12.92
C MET A 354 -20.05 -9.23 -12.25
N TYR A 355 -19.76 -10.53 -12.09
CA TYR A 355 -20.66 -11.47 -11.43
C TYR A 355 -20.84 -11.15 -9.94
N GLN A 356 -19.78 -10.83 -9.19
CA GLN A 356 -19.88 -10.41 -7.78
C GLN A 356 -20.70 -9.13 -7.65
N LEU A 357 -20.48 -8.12 -8.50
CA LEU A 357 -21.28 -6.89 -8.52
C LEU A 357 -22.77 -7.16 -8.79
N SER A 358 -23.09 -8.14 -9.64
CA SER A 358 -24.48 -8.57 -9.88
C SER A 358 -25.08 -9.27 -8.65
N VAL A 359 -24.33 -10.17 -8.00
CA VAL A 359 -24.72 -10.80 -6.72
C VAL A 359 -24.93 -9.76 -5.61
N LEU A 360 -24.10 -8.71 -5.55
CA LEU A 360 -24.28 -7.61 -4.62
C LEU A 360 -25.53 -6.75 -4.91
N GLY A 361 -26.09 -6.83 -6.12
CA GLY A 361 -27.21 -6.02 -6.57
C GLY A 361 -26.82 -4.65 -7.13
N ALA A 362 -25.52 -4.42 -7.36
CA ALA A 362 -25.00 -3.20 -7.97
C ALA A 362 -25.20 -3.18 -9.50
N LEU A 363 -25.23 -4.36 -10.12
CA LEU A 363 -25.56 -4.55 -11.54
C LEU A 363 -26.83 -5.37 -11.72
N ASN A 364 -27.63 -5.04 -12.73
CA ASN A 364 -28.79 -5.83 -13.15
C ASN A 364 -28.37 -7.06 -13.98
N ASN A 365 -29.34 -7.90 -14.37
CA ASN A 365 -29.08 -9.10 -15.18
C ASN A 365 -28.59 -8.81 -16.62
N ALA A 366 -28.73 -7.57 -17.11
CA ALA A 366 -28.19 -7.12 -18.40
C ALA A 366 -26.77 -6.50 -18.27
N GLY A 367 -26.27 -6.33 -17.05
CA GLY A 367 -24.99 -5.69 -16.76
C GLY A 367 -25.03 -4.16 -16.67
N ASP A 368 -26.22 -3.54 -16.58
CA ASP A 368 -26.36 -2.10 -16.31
C ASP A 368 -26.32 -1.80 -14.81
N LEU A 369 -25.93 -0.56 -14.48
CA LEU A 369 -25.83 -0.05 -13.12
C LEU A 369 -27.22 0.18 -12.49
N THR A 370 -27.46 -0.40 -11.31
CA THR A 370 -28.71 -0.19 -10.54
C THR A 370 -28.66 1.12 -9.74
N GLU A 371 -29.80 1.55 -9.17
CA GLU A 371 -29.83 2.68 -8.21
C GLU A 371 -28.92 2.43 -6.99
N LEU A 372 -28.79 1.17 -6.56
CA LEU A 372 -27.85 0.78 -5.50
C LEU A 372 -26.42 0.97 -5.98
N GLY A 373 -26.08 0.47 -7.18
CA GLY A 373 -24.76 0.61 -7.78
C GLY A 373 -24.34 2.07 -7.99
N GLN A 374 -25.27 2.93 -8.42
CA GLN A 374 -25.05 4.38 -8.53
C GLN A 374 -24.68 5.00 -7.18
N LYS A 375 -25.47 4.72 -6.13
CA LYS A 375 -25.18 5.21 -4.77
C LYS A 375 -23.87 4.65 -4.19
N MET A 376 -23.45 3.44 -4.58
CA MET A 376 -22.21 2.84 -4.09
C MET A 376 -20.95 3.58 -4.57
N VAL A 377 -20.95 4.17 -5.78
CA VAL A 377 -19.79 4.89 -6.35
C VAL A 377 -19.50 6.21 -5.64
N GLU A 378 -20.51 6.85 -5.05
CA GLU A 378 -20.35 8.09 -4.28
C GLU A 378 -19.54 7.91 -2.98
N PHE A 379 -19.35 6.66 -2.54
CA PHE A 379 -18.50 6.35 -1.39
C PHE A 379 -17.10 5.90 -1.84
N PRO A 380 -16.02 6.52 -1.34
CA PRO A 380 -14.65 6.06 -1.57
C PRO A 380 -14.35 4.83 -0.69
N LEU A 381 -15.11 3.75 -0.88
CA LEU A 381 -15.11 2.52 -0.10
C LEU A 381 -15.16 1.31 -1.03
N ASP A 382 -14.72 0.17 -0.49
CA ASP A 382 -14.85 -1.09 -1.20
C ASP A 382 -16.33 -1.46 -1.33
N THR A 383 -16.69 -2.14 -2.42
CA THR A 383 -18.07 -2.50 -2.82
C THR A 383 -18.90 -3.10 -1.68
N HIS A 384 -18.30 -4.01 -0.92
CA HIS A 384 -18.88 -4.64 0.26
C HIS A 384 -19.21 -3.65 1.39
N LEU A 385 -18.31 -2.72 1.67
CA LEU A 385 -18.47 -1.69 2.71
C LEU A 385 -19.47 -0.60 2.28
N ALA A 386 -19.44 -0.20 1.00
CA ALA A 386 -20.41 0.74 0.43
C ALA A 386 -21.83 0.16 0.49
N LYS A 387 -22.00 -1.12 0.12
CA LYS A 387 -23.28 -1.82 0.29
C LYS A 387 -23.70 -1.89 1.76
N LEU A 388 -22.78 -2.20 2.67
CA LEU A 388 -23.08 -2.27 4.11
C LEU A 388 -23.62 -0.94 4.65
N LEU A 389 -23.04 0.22 4.29
CA LEU A 389 -23.59 1.53 4.65
C LEU A 389 -25.04 1.71 4.16
N LEU A 390 -25.31 1.41 2.90
CA LEU A 390 -26.65 1.54 2.30
C LEU A 390 -27.67 0.57 2.92
N MET A 391 -27.27 -0.63 3.30
CA MET A 391 -28.10 -1.56 4.07
C MET A 391 -28.34 -1.04 5.50
N GLY A 392 -27.37 -0.36 6.11
CA GLY A 392 -27.52 0.30 7.41
C GLY A 392 -28.63 1.36 7.44
N GLU A 393 -28.87 2.06 6.33
CA GLU A 393 -30.05 2.93 6.16
C GLU A 393 -31.35 2.11 6.18
N GLN A 394 -31.46 1.08 5.32
CA GLN A 394 -32.67 0.24 5.20
C GLN A 394 -33.05 -0.45 6.52
N PHE A 395 -32.05 -0.96 7.24
CA PHE A 395 -32.23 -1.61 8.54
C PHE A 395 -32.32 -0.62 9.72
N LYS A 396 -32.17 0.70 9.48
CA LYS A 396 -32.25 1.76 10.50
C LYS A 396 -31.15 1.68 11.58
N CYS A 397 -29.98 1.16 11.23
CA CYS A 397 -28.81 0.99 12.10
C CYS A 397 -27.55 1.71 11.58
N LEU A 398 -27.74 2.70 10.71
CA LEU A 398 -26.68 3.43 10.02
C LEU A 398 -25.63 4.03 10.97
N ASN A 399 -26.01 4.53 12.15
CA ASN A 399 -25.04 5.11 13.09
C ASN A 399 -24.01 4.10 13.60
N GLU A 400 -24.47 2.88 13.90
CA GLU A 400 -23.64 1.77 14.35
C GLU A 400 -22.79 1.26 13.18
N VAL A 401 -23.44 0.96 12.04
CA VAL A 401 -22.78 0.46 10.82
C VAL A 401 -21.70 1.42 10.30
N LEU A 402 -21.95 2.73 10.30
CA LEU A 402 -20.97 3.76 9.94
C LEU A 402 -19.71 3.69 10.82
N THR A 403 -19.84 3.34 12.11
CA THR A 403 -18.68 3.14 12.99
C THR A 403 -17.90 1.89 12.57
N ILE A 404 -18.57 0.77 12.32
CA ILE A 404 -17.94 -0.50 11.89
C ILE A 404 -17.18 -0.29 10.58
N VAL A 405 -17.81 0.31 9.56
CA VAL A 405 -17.18 0.59 8.26
C VAL A 405 -15.97 1.50 8.40
N SER A 406 -16.04 2.52 9.25
CA SER A 406 -14.90 3.43 9.51
C SER A 406 -13.74 2.75 10.24
N MET A 407 -14.02 1.71 11.03
CA MET A 407 -13.00 0.91 11.71
C MET A 407 -12.36 -0.13 10.78
N LEU A 408 -13.14 -0.77 9.91
CA LEU A 408 -12.65 -1.69 8.86
C LEU A 408 -11.83 -0.96 7.78
N SER A 409 -12.03 0.34 7.60
CA SER A 409 -11.26 1.17 6.65
C SER A 409 -9.87 1.59 7.17
N VAL A 410 -9.50 1.18 8.39
CA VAL A 410 -8.22 1.49 9.04
C VAL A 410 -7.49 0.16 9.30
N PRO A 411 -6.14 0.09 9.25
CA PRO A 411 -5.39 -1.09 9.67
C PRO A 411 -5.79 -1.58 11.07
N SER A 412 -5.63 -2.89 11.33
CA SER A 412 -6.05 -3.53 12.58
C SER A 412 -5.67 -2.73 13.82
N VAL A 413 -6.67 -2.50 14.67
CA VAL A 413 -6.55 -1.67 15.88
C VAL A 413 -5.84 -2.40 17.01
N PHE A 414 -5.99 -3.72 17.04
CA PHE A 414 -5.38 -4.57 18.06
C PHE A 414 -3.96 -4.90 17.62
N PHE A 415 -2.99 -4.25 18.27
CA PHE A 415 -1.57 -4.50 18.10
C PHE A 415 -1.12 -5.54 19.13
N ARG A 416 -0.61 -6.68 18.65
CA ARG A 416 -0.21 -7.84 19.45
C ARG A 416 1.31 -8.07 19.30
N PRO A 417 2.16 -7.37 20.08
CA PRO A 417 3.61 -7.55 20.02
C PRO A 417 4.02 -8.89 20.63
N LYS A 418 4.97 -9.58 20.01
CA LYS A 418 5.43 -10.93 20.41
C LYS A 418 5.93 -11.00 21.86
N ASP A 419 6.51 -9.92 22.37
CA ASP A 419 7.04 -9.85 23.75
C ASP A 419 5.94 -9.69 24.82
N ARG A 420 4.71 -9.30 24.42
CA ARG A 420 3.62 -8.96 25.36
C ARG A 420 2.24 -9.41 24.85
N GLU A 421 2.19 -10.61 24.30
CA GLU A 421 0.96 -11.19 23.78
C GLU A 421 -0.14 -11.27 24.87
N GLU A 422 0.19 -11.78 26.06
CA GLU A 422 -0.76 -11.91 27.17
C GLU A 422 -1.35 -10.56 27.63
N GLU A 423 -0.54 -9.50 27.71
CA GLU A 423 -1.03 -8.15 28.06
C GLU A 423 -1.97 -7.59 26.98
N SER A 424 -1.64 -7.82 25.70
CA SER A 424 -2.46 -7.42 24.55
C SER A 424 -3.81 -8.16 24.55
N ASP A 425 -3.78 -9.48 24.75
CA ASP A 425 -4.95 -10.34 24.65
C ASP A 425 -5.90 -10.09 25.85
N ALA A 426 -5.37 -9.89 27.07
CA ALA A 426 -6.15 -9.45 28.23
C ALA A 426 -6.74 -8.03 28.07
N ALA A 427 -5.99 -7.08 27.50
CA ALA A 427 -6.52 -5.74 27.22
C ALA A 427 -7.62 -5.78 26.14
N ARG A 428 -7.52 -6.73 25.21
CA ARG A 428 -8.51 -6.96 24.15
C ARG A 428 -9.81 -7.57 24.68
N GLU A 429 -9.73 -8.56 25.58
CA GLU A 429 -10.88 -9.30 26.13
C GLU A 429 -12.00 -8.36 26.60
N ILE A 430 -11.63 -7.23 27.22
CA ILE A 430 -12.52 -6.15 27.70
C ILE A 430 -13.47 -5.62 26.62
N PHE A 431 -13.08 -5.65 25.34
CA PHE A 431 -13.86 -5.12 24.22
C PHE A 431 -14.63 -6.19 23.45
N VAL A 432 -14.31 -7.48 23.64
CA VAL A 432 -14.81 -8.60 22.85
C VAL A 432 -16.33 -8.76 22.99
N VAL A 433 -17.00 -8.91 21.85
CA VAL A 433 -18.39 -9.36 21.76
C VAL A 433 -18.38 -10.80 21.23
N PRO A 434 -18.76 -11.81 22.04
CA PRO A 434 -18.63 -13.23 21.69
C PRO A 434 -19.22 -13.62 20.33
N GLU A 435 -20.34 -13.01 19.94
CA GLU A 435 -21.03 -13.35 18.69
C GLU A 435 -20.41 -12.72 17.43
N SER A 436 -19.52 -11.72 17.56
CA SER A 436 -19.12 -10.87 16.44
C SER A 436 -17.87 -10.00 16.68
N ASP A 437 -16.85 -10.21 15.84
CA ASP A 437 -15.72 -9.29 15.72
C ASP A 437 -16.17 -7.89 15.22
N HIS A 438 -17.18 -7.83 14.36
CA HIS A 438 -17.71 -6.56 13.85
C HIS A 438 -18.34 -5.70 14.96
N LEU A 439 -19.01 -6.33 15.94
CA LEU A 439 -19.54 -5.62 17.10
C LEU A 439 -18.44 -5.27 18.11
N THR A 440 -17.38 -6.06 18.20
CA THR A 440 -16.17 -5.72 18.99
C THR A 440 -15.59 -4.37 18.56
N LEU A 441 -15.56 -4.07 17.25
CA LEU A 441 -15.11 -2.77 16.72
C LEU A 441 -15.98 -1.58 17.19
N LEU A 442 -17.26 -1.79 17.56
CA LEU A 442 -18.11 -0.71 18.10
C LEU A 442 -17.68 -0.26 19.49
N ASN A 443 -17.05 -1.12 20.28
CA ASN A 443 -16.60 -0.80 21.64
C ASN A 443 -15.33 0.06 21.60
N VAL A 444 -14.51 -0.08 20.55
CA VAL A 444 -13.23 0.62 20.36
C VAL A 444 -13.42 2.02 19.77
N LYS A 445 -14.09 2.91 20.51
CA LYS A 445 -14.46 4.28 20.07
C LYS A 445 -13.30 5.31 20.09
N GLY A 446 -12.06 4.84 20.25
CA GLY A 446 -10.88 5.65 20.60
C GLY A 446 -10.09 6.25 19.44
N LEU A 447 -10.08 5.60 18.26
CA LEU A 447 -9.13 5.92 17.19
C LEU A 447 -9.38 7.25 16.49
N HIS A 448 -8.34 8.09 16.39
CA HIS A 448 -8.38 9.35 15.64
C HIS A 448 -8.66 9.15 14.14
N LYS A 449 -7.92 8.28 13.44
CA LYS A 449 -8.13 8.01 12.00
C LYS A 449 -9.54 7.50 11.69
N ALA A 450 -10.07 6.58 12.49
CA ALA A 450 -11.43 6.07 12.31
C ALA A 450 -12.51 7.14 12.57
N ARG A 451 -12.27 8.09 13.48
CA ARG A 451 -13.16 9.25 13.70
C ARG A 451 -13.17 10.21 12.51
N GLU A 452 -12.03 10.41 11.87
CA GLU A 452 -11.87 11.25 10.69
C GLU A 452 -12.59 10.68 9.46
N ILE A 453 -12.32 9.40 9.12
CA ILE A 453 -13.05 8.66 8.09
C ILE A 453 -14.56 8.68 8.38
N ARG A 454 -14.97 8.44 9.63
CA ARG A 454 -16.37 8.52 10.05
C ARG A 454 -16.99 9.89 9.80
N SER A 455 -16.27 10.98 10.07
CA SER A 455 -16.78 12.34 9.87
C SER A 455 -17.01 12.63 8.38
N GLN A 456 -16.09 12.21 7.53
CA GLN A 456 -16.17 12.46 6.09
C GLN A 456 -17.24 11.59 5.42
N LEU A 457 -17.35 10.30 5.80
CA LEU A 457 -18.45 9.44 5.38
C LEU A 457 -19.80 10.02 5.86
N LEU A 458 -19.87 10.59 7.06
CA LEU A 458 -21.06 11.32 7.53
C LEU A 458 -21.37 12.56 6.67
N ASP A 459 -20.36 13.29 6.20
CA ASP A 459 -20.57 14.44 5.31
C ASP A 459 -21.00 14.03 3.90
N ILE A 460 -20.55 12.88 3.40
CA ILE A 460 -21.09 12.26 2.18
C ILE A 460 -22.55 11.84 2.39
N LEU A 461 -22.88 11.17 3.50
CA LEU A 461 -24.26 10.79 3.83
C LEU A 461 -25.20 12.01 3.91
N LYS A 462 -24.75 13.13 4.49
CA LYS A 462 -25.51 14.41 4.49
C LYS A 462 -25.75 14.94 3.06
N LYS A 463 -24.74 14.90 2.18
CA LYS A 463 -24.88 15.33 0.77
C LYS A 463 -25.87 14.47 -0.01
N LEU A 464 -25.96 13.18 0.33
CA LEU A 464 -26.91 12.22 -0.24
C LEU A 464 -28.28 12.23 0.46
N GLU A 465 -28.51 13.17 1.38
CA GLU A 465 -29.73 13.31 2.20
C GLU A 465 -30.08 12.08 3.07
N ILE A 466 -29.11 11.21 3.34
CA ILE A 466 -29.30 9.97 4.12
C ILE A 466 -29.26 10.30 5.63
N SER A 467 -30.37 10.05 6.32
CA SER A 467 -30.52 10.36 7.74
C SER A 467 -29.83 9.34 8.66
N LEU A 468 -29.06 9.81 9.66
CA LEU A 468 -28.51 8.95 10.72
C LEU A 468 -29.62 8.44 11.65
N ILE A 469 -29.82 7.12 11.66
CA ILE A 469 -30.69 6.44 12.64
C ILE A 469 -29.82 5.54 13.54
N LYS A 470 -30.17 5.49 14.84
CA LYS A 470 -29.56 4.64 15.87
C LYS A 470 -30.49 3.48 16.20
N CYS A 471 -29.95 2.27 16.29
CA CYS A 471 -30.73 1.04 16.44
C CYS A 471 -30.81 0.49 17.89
N CYS A 472 -30.23 1.21 18.85
CA CYS A 472 -30.13 0.76 20.24
C CYS A 472 -31.52 0.41 20.84
N PRO A 473 -31.71 -0.77 21.48
CA PRO A 473 -30.70 -1.74 21.92
C PRO A 473 -30.59 -3.03 21.07
N ASN A 474 -31.23 -3.13 19.90
CA ASN A 474 -31.32 -4.41 19.18
C ASN A 474 -30.14 -4.63 18.21
N TRP A 475 -29.16 -5.43 18.64
CA TRP A 475 -27.96 -5.77 17.85
C TRP A 475 -28.21 -6.72 16.67
N ASP A 476 -29.28 -7.52 16.68
CA ASP A 476 -29.62 -8.43 15.55
C ASP A 476 -29.84 -7.66 14.25
N ILE A 477 -30.31 -6.42 14.34
CA ILE A 477 -30.57 -5.57 13.19
C ILE A 477 -29.23 -5.13 12.55
N VAL A 478 -28.19 -4.89 13.36
CA VAL A 478 -26.82 -4.68 12.88
C VAL A 478 -26.26 -5.96 12.27
N ARG A 479 -26.44 -7.11 12.94
CA ARG A 479 -26.02 -8.43 12.41
C ARG A 479 -26.72 -8.77 11.08
N LYS A 480 -28.01 -8.42 10.92
CA LYS A 480 -28.77 -8.57 9.66
C LYS A 480 -28.27 -7.63 8.56
N ALA A 481 -27.92 -6.38 8.88
CA ALA A 481 -27.30 -5.47 7.92
C ALA A 481 -25.94 -5.99 7.43
N ILE A 482 -25.06 -6.45 8.33
CA ILE A 482 -23.77 -7.09 8.00
C ILE A 482 -23.99 -8.33 7.13
N CYS A 483 -24.91 -9.22 7.52
CA CYS A 483 -25.28 -10.40 6.74
C CYS A 483 -25.78 -10.04 5.33
N SER A 484 -26.59 -8.98 5.18
CA SER A 484 -27.08 -8.54 3.85
C SER A 484 -26.00 -8.01 2.91
N ALA A 485 -24.87 -7.54 3.45
CA ALA A 485 -23.69 -7.16 2.68
C ALA A 485 -22.81 -8.39 2.36
N TYR A 486 -22.50 -9.21 3.38
CA TYR A 486 -21.51 -10.29 3.33
C TYR A 486 -22.08 -11.71 3.11
N PHE A 487 -23.34 -11.87 2.72
CA PHE A 487 -23.96 -13.21 2.57
C PHE A 487 -23.22 -14.13 1.58
N HIS A 488 -22.49 -13.57 0.62
CA HIS A 488 -21.68 -14.34 -0.34
C HIS A 488 -20.38 -14.83 0.29
N ASN A 489 -19.83 -14.09 1.27
CA ASN A 489 -18.71 -14.44 2.14
C ASN A 489 -19.22 -15.20 3.39
N ALA A 490 -19.92 -16.31 3.16
CA ALA A 490 -20.48 -17.15 4.21
C ALA A 490 -19.78 -18.51 4.28
N ALA A 491 -19.48 -18.99 5.48
CA ALA A 491 -18.91 -20.29 5.73
C ALA A 491 -19.76 -21.09 6.74
N MET A 492 -19.71 -22.42 6.62
CA MET A 492 -20.47 -23.38 7.40
C MET A 492 -19.49 -24.29 8.17
N LEU A 493 -19.81 -24.59 9.42
CA LEU A 493 -19.00 -25.45 10.28
C LEU A 493 -18.87 -26.87 9.68
N LYS A 494 -17.67 -27.44 9.75
CA LYS A 494 -17.38 -28.83 9.32
C LYS A 494 -16.68 -29.64 10.41
N GLY A 495 -15.85 -29.00 11.23
CA GLY A 495 -15.13 -29.60 12.35
C GLY A 495 -14.72 -28.55 13.37
N ILE A 496 -14.04 -28.95 14.44
CA ILE A 496 -13.60 -28.04 15.51
C ILE A 496 -12.63 -27.01 14.91
N GLY A 497 -13.03 -25.73 14.85
CA GLY A 497 -12.27 -24.63 14.24
C GLY A 497 -12.20 -24.66 12.70
N GLU A 498 -12.73 -25.69 12.04
CA GLU A 498 -12.73 -25.87 10.59
C GLU A 498 -14.09 -25.54 9.98
N TYR A 499 -14.10 -24.55 9.09
CA TYR A 499 -15.26 -24.14 8.31
C TYR A 499 -15.04 -24.48 6.83
N VAL A 500 -16.14 -24.56 6.07
CA VAL A 500 -16.11 -24.61 4.61
C VAL A 500 -16.96 -23.50 4.02
N HIS A 501 -16.45 -22.81 3.01
CA HIS A 501 -17.22 -21.80 2.28
C HIS A 501 -18.52 -22.39 1.72
N CYS A 502 -19.63 -21.67 1.88
CA CYS A 502 -20.96 -22.20 1.54
C CYS A 502 -21.08 -22.63 0.07
N ARG A 503 -20.38 -21.95 -0.86
CA ARG A 503 -20.47 -22.19 -2.31
C ARG A 503 -19.38 -23.10 -2.87
N ASN A 504 -18.12 -22.65 -2.87
CA ASN A 504 -17.01 -23.39 -3.50
C ASN A 504 -16.45 -24.53 -2.63
N LYS A 505 -16.95 -24.69 -1.40
CA LYS A 505 -16.55 -25.72 -0.41
C LYS A 505 -15.06 -25.70 -0.03
N MET A 506 -14.36 -24.59 -0.29
CA MET A 506 -12.98 -24.39 0.17
C MET A 506 -12.91 -24.44 1.71
N PRO A 507 -11.93 -25.14 2.30
CA PRO A 507 -11.73 -25.17 3.74
C PRO A 507 -11.10 -23.87 4.23
N TYR A 508 -11.65 -23.32 5.32
CA TYR A 508 -11.19 -22.11 5.99
C TYR A 508 -11.04 -22.36 7.48
N ASN A 509 -10.08 -21.69 8.10
CA ASN A 509 -9.84 -21.70 9.54
C ASN A 509 -10.24 -20.34 10.11
N LEU A 510 -10.80 -20.29 11.32
CA LEU A 510 -10.93 -19.01 12.02
C LEU A 510 -9.54 -18.47 12.33
N HIS A 511 -9.27 -17.20 11.98
CA HIS A 511 -8.01 -16.56 12.38
C HIS A 511 -7.90 -16.53 13.92
N PRO A 512 -6.72 -16.79 14.52
CA PRO A 512 -6.57 -16.84 15.98
C PRO A 512 -7.05 -15.56 16.68
N THR A 513 -6.94 -14.42 16.00
CA THR A 513 -7.40 -13.11 16.50
C THR A 513 -8.91 -12.88 16.35
N SER A 514 -9.75 -13.92 16.22
CA SER A 514 -11.20 -13.79 16.17
C SER A 514 -11.81 -14.11 17.54
N ALA A 515 -12.80 -13.33 17.99
CA ALA A 515 -13.58 -13.61 19.20
C ALA A 515 -14.22 -15.02 19.18
N LEU A 516 -14.48 -15.56 17.99
CA LEU A 516 -15.07 -16.88 17.77
C LEU A 516 -14.06 -18.03 17.80
N HIS A 517 -12.75 -17.76 17.94
CA HIS A 517 -11.71 -18.79 17.96
C HIS A 517 -11.62 -19.53 19.30
N GLU A 518 -11.81 -18.82 20.42
CA GLU A 518 -11.60 -19.34 21.78
C GLU A 518 -12.92 -19.77 22.48
N LEU A 519 -14.06 -19.56 21.83
CA LEU A 519 -15.36 -19.95 22.36
C LEU A 519 -15.60 -21.45 22.18
N GLY A 520 -15.92 -22.14 23.29
CA GLY A 520 -16.29 -23.56 23.30
C GLY A 520 -17.62 -23.90 22.62
N ASP A 521 -18.35 -22.88 22.14
CA ASP A 521 -19.59 -23.02 21.36
C ASP A 521 -19.37 -22.39 19.98
N THR A 522 -19.09 -23.22 18.97
CA THR A 522 -18.78 -22.78 17.61
C THR A 522 -20.06 -22.68 16.77
N PRO A 523 -20.41 -21.51 16.20
CA PRO A 523 -21.65 -21.34 15.45
C PRO A 523 -21.66 -22.13 14.13
N ASP A 524 -22.81 -22.75 13.80
CA ASP A 524 -22.98 -23.54 12.57
C ASP A 524 -22.66 -22.76 11.28
N TYR A 525 -22.95 -21.45 11.26
CA TYR A 525 -22.74 -20.57 10.12
C TYR A 525 -22.16 -19.22 10.55
N VAL A 526 -21.21 -18.74 9.75
CA VAL A 526 -20.54 -17.44 9.94
C VAL A 526 -20.48 -16.66 8.64
N VAL A 527 -20.42 -15.34 8.73
CA VAL A 527 -19.95 -14.46 7.65
C VAL A 527 -18.64 -13.80 8.06
N TYR A 528 -17.80 -13.49 7.08
CA TYR A 528 -16.46 -12.91 7.28
C TYR A 528 -16.23 -11.69 6.39
N HIS A 529 -15.36 -10.78 6.82
CA HIS A 529 -14.99 -9.60 6.04
C HIS A 529 -14.04 -9.96 4.90
N GLU A 530 -12.94 -10.64 5.25
CA GLU A 530 -11.84 -10.96 4.34
C GLU A 530 -11.28 -12.37 4.60
N VAL A 531 -10.57 -12.90 3.60
CA VAL A 531 -9.80 -14.15 3.70
C VAL A 531 -8.35 -13.80 3.46
N ILE A 532 -7.46 -14.30 4.32
CA ILE A 532 -6.01 -14.17 4.15
C ILE A 532 -5.41 -15.55 3.94
N SER A 533 -4.77 -15.74 2.79
CA SER A 533 -3.99 -16.92 2.47
C SER A 533 -2.58 -16.79 3.05
N MET A 534 -2.23 -17.68 3.98
CA MET A 534 -0.87 -17.88 4.50
C MET A 534 -0.44 -19.34 4.25
N THR A 535 0.04 -20.07 5.27
CA THR A 535 0.23 -21.53 5.23
C THR A 535 -1.10 -22.29 5.16
N LYS A 536 -2.18 -21.67 5.65
CA LYS A 536 -3.57 -22.07 5.50
C LYS A 536 -4.40 -20.84 5.13
N GLU A 537 -5.61 -21.07 4.64
CA GLU A 537 -6.61 -20.02 4.44
C GLU A 537 -7.28 -19.69 5.80
N TYR A 538 -7.22 -18.41 6.18
CA TYR A 538 -7.82 -17.89 7.41
C TYR A 538 -8.87 -16.82 7.11
N VAL A 539 -10.05 -16.93 7.75
CA VAL A 539 -11.08 -15.89 7.69
C VAL A 539 -10.89 -14.87 8.82
N GLN A 540 -10.96 -13.58 8.50
CA GLN A 540 -10.83 -12.48 9.46
C GLN A 540 -12.11 -11.64 9.58
N CYS A 541 -12.26 -11.00 10.75
CA CYS A 541 -13.44 -10.28 11.21
C CYS A 541 -14.73 -11.09 10.98
N VAL A 542 -15.00 -12.05 11.87
CA VAL A 542 -16.04 -13.06 11.71
C VAL A 542 -17.28 -12.70 12.55
N MET A 543 -18.47 -13.13 12.11
CA MET A 543 -19.73 -12.96 12.82
C MET A 543 -20.63 -14.17 12.67
N ALA A 544 -21.19 -14.67 13.77
CA ALA A 544 -22.19 -15.73 13.77
C ALA A 544 -23.50 -15.26 13.08
N VAL A 545 -24.12 -16.12 12.26
CA VAL A 545 -25.38 -15.82 11.55
C VAL A 545 -26.39 -16.96 11.59
N GLU A 546 -27.68 -16.62 11.63
CA GLU A 546 -28.74 -17.62 11.48
C GLU A 546 -28.89 -18.05 10.01
N PRO A 547 -29.07 -19.36 9.71
CA PRO A 547 -29.27 -19.86 8.35
C PRO A 547 -30.45 -19.22 7.61
N HIS A 548 -31.53 -18.89 8.33
CA HIS A 548 -32.70 -18.24 7.76
C HIS A 548 -32.40 -16.83 7.24
N TRP A 549 -31.44 -16.11 7.84
CA TRP A 549 -31.06 -14.77 7.37
C TRP A 549 -30.31 -14.86 6.04
N LEU A 550 -29.38 -15.81 5.90
CA LEU A 550 -28.68 -16.07 4.63
C LEU A 550 -29.68 -16.40 3.50
N ALA A 551 -30.60 -17.32 3.75
CA ALA A 551 -31.64 -17.69 2.78
C ALA A 551 -32.58 -16.53 2.40
N LYS A 552 -32.87 -15.62 3.34
CA LYS A 552 -33.76 -14.48 3.11
C LYS A 552 -33.07 -13.28 2.45
N LEU A 553 -31.80 -13.04 2.76
CA LEU A 553 -31.03 -11.86 2.32
C LEU A 553 -30.24 -12.11 1.04
N GLY A 554 -29.84 -13.36 0.77
CA GLY A 554 -29.20 -13.80 -0.47
C GLY A 554 -29.99 -14.90 -1.20
N PRO A 555 -31.30 -14.75 -1.49
CA PRO A 555 -32.11 -15.84 -2.03
C PRO A 555 -31.59 -16.37 -3.37
N MET A 556 -31.05 -15.50 -4.23
CA MET A 556 -30.41 -15.86 -5.51
C MET A 556 -29.08 -16.62 -5.37
N PHE A 557 -28.48 -16.60 -4.18
CA PHE A 557 -27.18 -17.23 -3.88
C PHE A 557 -27.34 -18.55 -3.11
N PHE A 558 -28.41 -18.67 -2.31
CA PHE A 558 -28.73 -19.84 -1.48
C PHE A 558 -29.94 -20.66 -1.96
N SER A 559 -30.58 -20.30 -3.08
CA SER A 559 -31.61 -21.12 -3.70
C SER A 559 -31.03 -22.46 -4.16
N VAL A 560 -31.61 -23.54 -3.64
CA VAL A 560 -31.35 -24.95 -4.03
C VAL A 560 -32.13 -25.30 -5.28
#